data_AF-A0A672MAE1-F1
#
_entry.id   AF-A0A672MAE1-F1
#
_cell.length_a   1.000
_cell.length_b   1.000
_cell.length_c   1.000
_cell.angle_alpha   90.00
_cell.angle_beta   90.00
_cell.angle_gamma   90.00
#
_symmetry.space_group_name_H-M   'P 1'
#
loop_
_entity.id
_entity.type
_entity.pdbx_description
1 polymer ?
#
loop_
_entity_poly.entity_id
_entity_poly.type
_entity_poly.pdbx_seq_one_letter_code
_entity_poly.pdbx_strand_id
1 'polypeptide(L)'
;MVKQDMPPTGGYGPVDYRRNLPRRGLSGYSMFGVGVGLMVFGYWRLFRWNRERRRLHIEELEARISLLPLLQAEHDRRTLRMLRENLEEEAVIMKDVGEKMFHTDRWVSPITEELFNLRPREETLRKKFGFLRYV
;
A
#
# COMPACT_ATOMS: atom_id res chain seq x y z
N MET A 1 -17.67 35.13 82.54
CA MET A 1 -16.19 35.05 82.48
C MET A 1 -15.84 34.43 81.15
N VAL A 2 -15.41 35.23 80.18
CA VAL A 2 -15.16 34.75 78.81
C VAL A 2 -13.79 34.07 78.80
N LYS A 3 -13.76 32.76 78.50
CA LYS A 3 -12.52 32.03 78.26
C LYS A 3 -11.96 32.53 76.93
N GLN A 4 -10.85 33.27 77.01
CA GLN A 4 -10.17 33.79 75.84
C GLN A 4 -9.25 32.71 75.28
N ASP A 5 -9.40 32.39 73.99
CA ASP A 5 -8.53 31.44 73.32
C ASP A 5 -7.16 32.09 73.10
N MET A 6 -6.14 31.47 73.70
CA MET A 6 -4.75 31.92 73.63
C MET A 6 -3.89 30.82 73.00
N PRO A 7 -2.81 31.18 72.28
CA PRO A 7 -1.86 30.20 71.79
C PRO A 7 -1.24 29.43 72.97
N PRO A 8 -0.84 28.16 72.77
CA PRO A 8 -0.22 27.37 73.82
C PRO A 8 1.07 28.05 74.33
N THR A 9 1.41 27.87 75.60
CA THR A 9 2.56 28.54 76.26
C THR A 9 3.91 28.27 75.54
N GLY A 10 4.00 27.22 74.73
CA GLY A 10 5.17 26.89 73.89
C GLY A 10 5.11 27.36 72.43
N GLY A 11 4.09 28.12 72.02
CA GLY A 11 3.90 28.58 70.64
C GLY A 11 3.43 27.49 69.67
N TYR A 12 3.12 27.89 68.43
CA TYR A 12 2.81 26.95 67.35
C TYR A 12 4.10 26.36 66.75
N GLY A 13 4.01 25.12 66.27
CA GLY A 13 5.12 24.48 65.56
C GLY A 13 5.53 25.27 64.30
N PRO A 14 6.77 25.07 63.82
CA PRO A 14 7.26 25.77 62.64
C PRO A 14 6.41 25.38 61.42
N VAL A 15 5.87 26.40 60.75
CA VAL A 15 5.12 26.25 59.50
C VAL A 15 6.06 26.47 58.33
N ASP A 16 6.23 25.47 57.49
CA ASP A 16 7.03 25.58 56.27
C ASP A 16 6.34 26.48 55.25
N TYR A 17 6.72 27.75 55.25
CA TYR A 17 6.20 28.78 54.35
C TYR A 17 6.92 28.83 52.99
N ARG A 18 8.03 28.08 52.84
CA ARG A 18 8.85 28.06 51.63
C ARG A 18 8.37 27.00 50.65
N ARG A 19 8.40 27.34 49.36
CA ARG A 19 8.09 26.39 48.28
C ARG A 19 9.14 25.28 48.22
N ASN A 20 8.77 24.06 48.56
CA ASN A 20 9.60 22.87 48.36
C ASN A 20 9.26 22.21 47.02
N LEU A 21 9.98 22.57 45.95
CA LEU A 21 9.82 21.92 44.66
C LEU A 21 10.98 20.93 44.42
N PRO A 22 10.75 19.61 44.53
CA PRO A 22 11.79 18.62 44.33
C PRO A 22 12.22 18.63 42.86
N ARG A 23 13.53 18.69 42.61
CA ARG A 23 14.10 18.49 41.27
C ARG A 23 13.91 17.01 40.88
N ARG A 24 12.80 16.73 40.21
CA ARG A 24 12.44 15.40 39.70
C ARG A 24 12.75 15.32 38.20
N GLY A 25 13.32 14.20 37.77
CA GLY A 25 13.60 13.93 36.36
C GLY A 25 15.05 13.56 36.08
N LEU A 26 15.28 13.01 34.89
CA LEU A 26 16.61 12.74 34.36
C LEU A 26 17.26 14.04 33.87
N SER A 27 18.58 14.11 33.93
CA SER A 27 19.33 15.21 33.32
C SER A 27 19.08 15.27 31.81
N GLY A 28 19.13 16.48 31.22
CA GLY A 28 18.95 16.64 29.76
C GLY A 28 19.91 15.77 28.95
N TYR A 29 21.18 15.65 29.38
CA TYR A 29 22.16 14.77 28.75
C TYR A 29 21.79 13.29 28.82
N SER A 30 21.23 12.83 29.95
CA SER A 30 20.74 11.44 30.06
C SER A 30 19.53 11.18 29.17
N MET A 31 18.64 12.16 28.99
CA MET A 31 17.51 12.03 28.06
C MET A 31 17.99 11.92 26.60
N PHE A 32 18.99 12.73 26.21
CA PHE A 32 19.61 12.62 24.88
C PHE A 32 20.32 11.28 24.70
N GLY A 33 21.04 10.79 25.71
CA GLY A 33 21.70 9.49 25.66
C GLY A 33 20.71 8.34 25.40
N VAL A 34 19.58 8.33 26.11
CA VAL A 34 18.51 7.35 25.89
C VAL A 34 17.88 7.50 24.50
N GLY A 35 17.58 8.73 24.08
CA GLY A 35 16.99 9.01 22.77
C GLY A 35 17.89 8.54 21.62
N VAL A 36 19.18 8.85 21.68
CA VAL A 36 20.15 8.40 20.67
C VAL A 36 20.30 6.88 20.70
N GLY A 37 20.35 6.26 21.88
CA GLY A 37 20.42 4.80 22.01
C GLY A 37 19.23 4.09 21.35
N LEU A 38 18.02 4.59 21.58
CA LEU A 38 16.80 4.07 20.94
C LEU A 38 16.81 4.27 19.42
N MET A 39 17.27 5.42 18.94
CA MET A 39 17.37 5.68 17.50
C MET A 39 18.36 4.75 16.82
N VAL A 40 19.57 4.60 17.37
CA VAL A 40 20.60 3.70 16.81
C VAL A 40 20.08 2.25 16.76
N PHE A 41 19.43 1.79 17.84
CA PHE A 41 18.81 0.46 17.86
C PHE A 41 17.69 0.31 16.84
N GLY A 42 16.81 1.31 16.74
CA GLY A 42 15.70 1.34 15.78
C GLY A 42 16.20 1.27 14.34
N TYR A 43 17.20 2.08 13.99
CA TYR A 43 17.81 2.04 12.66
C TYR A 43 18.45 0.68 12.37
N TRP A 44 19.23 0.13 13.30
CA TRP A 44 19.83 -1.20 13.12
C TRP A 44 18.78 -2.28 12.83
N ARG A 45 17.67 -2.29 13.58
CA ARG A 45 16.56 -3.23 13.35
C ARG A 45 15.86 -3.00 12.01
N LEU A 46 15.62 -1.74 11.63
CA LEU A 46 15.01 -1.37 10.35
C LEU A 46 15.89 -1.77 9.16
N PHE A 47 17.22 -1.57 9.24
CA PHE A 47 18.14 -1.99 8.18
C PHE A 47 18.11 -3.50 8.00
N ARG A 48 18.14 -4.27 9.09
CA ARG A 48 18.02 -5.73 9.03
C ARG A 48 16.71 -6.15 8.39
N TRP A 49 15.60 -5.54 8.81
CA TRP A 49 14.27 -5.85 8.28
C TRP A 49 14.10 -5.48 6.80
N ASN A 50 14.59 -4.31 6.38
CA ASN A 50 14.51 -3.89 4.99
C ASN A 50 15.33 -4.80 4.06
N ARG A 51 16.46 -5.34 4.54
CA ARG A 51 17.22 -6.36 3.79
C ARG A 51 16.42 -7.64 3.62
N GLU A 52 15.73 -8.07 4.66
CA GLU A 52 14.89 -9.26 4.65
C GLU A 52 13.67 -9.10 3.72
N ARG A 53 12.96 -7.97 3.81
CA ARG A 53 11.88 -7.62 2.87
C ARG A 53 12.35 -7.59 1.42
N ARG A 54 13.56 -7.09 1.16
CA ARG A 54 14.12 -7.09 -0.20
C ARG A 54 14.36 -8.52 -0.70
N ARG A 55 14.83 -9.43 0.15
CA ARG A 55 15.00 -10.85 -0.22
C ARG A 55 13.67 -11.51 -0.56
N LEU A 56 12.65 -11.30 0.27
CA LEU A 56 11.30 -11.81 0.01
C LEU A 56 10.70 -11.25 -1.28
N HIS A 57 10.92 -9.96 -1.57
CA HIS A 57 10.45 -9.36 -2.80
C HIS A 57 11.18 -9.92 -4.04
N ILE A 58 12.48 -10.20 -3.94
CA ILE A 58 13.22 -10.86 -5.02
C ILE A 58 12.68 -12.27 -5.26
N GLU A 59 12.43 -13.05 -4.20
CA GLU A 59 11.83 -14.38 -4.29
C GLU A 59 10.45 -14.34 -4.97
N GLU A 60 9.61 -13.36 -4.61
CA GLU A 60 8.31 -13.15 -5.26
C GLU A 60 8.45 -12.82 -6.75
N LEU A 61 9.42 -11.98 -7.11
CA LEU A 61 9.70 -11.64 -8.51
C LEU A 61 10.23 -12.84 -9.29
N GLU A 62 11.12 -13.64 -8.71
CA GLU A 62 11.64 -14.88 -9.32
C GLU A 62 10.51 -15.90 -9.55
N ALA A 63 9.64 -16.08 -8.54
CA ALA A 63 8.44 -16.90 -8.67
C ALA A 63 7.55 -16.39 -9.82
N ARG A 64 7.31 -15.09 -9.91
CA ARG A 64 6.54 -14.50 -11.02
C ARG A 64 7.21 -14.76 -12.36
N ILE A 65 8.51 -14.51 -12.50
CA ILE A 65 9.27 -14.71 -13.74
C ILE A 65 9.15 -16.16 -14.23
N SER A 66 9.20 -17.14 -13.31
CA SER A 66 9.03 -18.54 -13.67
C SER A 66 7.64 -18.87 -14.26
N LEU A 67 6.60 -18.17 -13.82
CA LEU A 67 5.22 -18.38 -14.27
C LEU A 67 4.85 -17.54 -15.51
N LEU A 68 5.57 -16.44 -15.75
CA LEU A 68 5.33 -15.53 -16.88
C LEU A 68 5.19 -16.22 -18.25
N PRO A 69 6.06 -17.16 -18.68
CA PRO A 69 5.95 -17.74 -20.02
C PRO A 69 4.66 -18.52 -20.23
N LEU A 70 4.17 -19.22 -19.19
CA LEU A 70 2.91 -19.94 -19.26
C LEU A 70 1.72 -18.98 -19.34
N LEU A 71 1.69 -17.97 -18.47
CA LEU A 71 0.64 -16.96 -18.46
C LEU A 71 0.59 -16.17 -19.77
N GLN A 72 1.75 -15.86 -20.35
CA GLN A 72 1.86 -15.19 -21.64
C GLN A 72 1.28 -16.06 -22.76
N ALA A 73 1.66 -17.34 -22.82
CA ALA A 73 1.14 -18.25 -23.83
C ALA A 73 -0.39 -18.44 -23.73
N GLU A 74 -0.93 -18.54 -22.51
CA GLU A 74 -2.39 -18.61 -22.30
C GLU A 74 -3.09 -17.31 -22.71
N HIS A 75 -2.48 -16.16 -22.40
CA HIS A 75 -3.00 -14.86 -22.80
C HIS A 75 -3.04 -14.73 -24.33
N ASP A 76 -1.95 -15.07 -25.02
CA ASP A 76 -1.84 -15.01 -26.48
C ASP A 76 -2.83 -15.95 -27.17
N ARG A 77 -3.01 -17.17 -26.65
CA ARG A 77 -4.04 -18.10 -27.16
C ARG A 77 -5.44 -17.53 -26.99
N ARG A 78 -5.72 -16.91 -25.84
CA ARG A 78 -7.03 -16.33 -25.55
C ARG A 78 -7.33 -15.14 -26.45
N THR A 79 -6.37 -14.24 -26.67
CA THR A 79 -6.56 -13.05 -27.53
C THR A 79 -6.79 -13.45 -28.99
N LEU A 80 -5.97 -14.36 -29.52
CA LEU A 80 -6.12 -14.86 -30.90
C LEU A 80 -7.45 -15.59 -31.11
N ARG A 81 -7.89 -16.38 -30.12
CA ARG A 81 -9.20 -17.04 -30.19
C ARG A 81 -10.34 -16.04 -30.26
N MET A 82 -10.33 -15.00 -29.42
CA MET A 82 -11.38 -13.98 -29.43
C MET A 82 -11.40 -13.19 -30.75
N LEU A 83 -10.22 -12.83 -31.27
CA LEU A 83 -10.12 -12.14 -32.57
C LEU A 83 -10.62 -13.02 -33.70
N ARG A 84 -10.34 -14.33 -33.65
CA ARG A 84 -10.83 -15.27 -34.65
C ARG A 84 -12.35 -15.37 -34.64
N GLU A 85 -12.94 -15.51 -33.45
CA GLU A 85 -14.40 -15.50 -33.25
C GLU A 85 -15.03 -14.21 -33.80
N ASN A 86 -14.47 -13.04 -33.45
CA ASN A 86 -14.97 -11.74 -33.91
C ASN A 86 -14.85 -11.58 -35.44
N LEU A 87 -13.75 -12.04 -36.05
CA LEU A 87 -13.56 -11.98 -37.50
C LEU A 87 -14.53 -12.89 -38.25
N GLU A 88 -14.82 -14.08 -37.71
CA GLU A 88 -15.81 -15.00 -38.29
C GLU A 88 -17.23 -14.41 -38.22
N GLU A 89 -17.60 -13.78 -37.11
CA GLU A 89 -18.89 -13.07 -36.98
C GLU A 89 -18.95 -11.81 -37.87
N GLU A 90 -17.87 -11.04 -37.93
CA GLU A 90 -17.75 -9.87 -38.80
C GLU A 90 -17.88 -10.25 -40.28
N ALA A 91 -17.26 -11.35 -40.72
CA ALA A 91 -17.40 -11.84 -42.09
C ALA A 91 -18.85 -12.26 -42.44
N VAL A 92 -19.66 -12.64 -41.43
CA VAL A 92 -21.09 -12.94 -41.64
C VAL A 92 -21.92 -11.66 -41.70
N ILE A 93 -21.61 -10.67 -40.84
CA ILE A 93 -22.35 -9.40 -40.71
C ILE A 93 -22.00 -8.42 -41.84
N MET A 94 -20.72 -8.32 -42.20
CA MET A 94 -20.14 -7.35 -43.13
C MET A 94 -19.66 -8.02 -44.43
N LYS A 95 -20.50 -8.86 -45.05
CA LYS A 95 -20.15 -9.57 -46.29
C LYS A 95 -19.74 -8.67 -47.45
N ASP A 96 -20.23 -7.42 -47.47
CA ASP A 96 -20.10 -6.52 -48.61
C ASP A 96 -19.09 -5.37 -48.39
N VAL A 97 -18.42 -5.31 -47.22
CA VAL A 97 -17.47 -4.25 -46.88
C VAL A 97 -16.30 -4.83 -46.09
N GLY A 98 -15.06 -4.62 -46.56
CA GLY A 98 -13.86 -5.05 -45.85
C GLY A 98 -12.78 -3.98 -45.93
N GLU A 99 -12.43 -3.39 -44.79
CA GLU A 99 -11.35 -2.41 -44.70
C GLU A 99 -10.39 -2.75 -43.56
N LYS A 100 -9.09 -2.63 -43.84
CA LYS A 100 -8.06 -2.66 -42.80
C LYS A 100 -7.84 -1.25 -42.29
N MET A 101 -7.95 -1.06 -40.97
CA MET A 101 -7.74 0.25 -40.34
C MET A 101 -6.28 0.72 -40.43
N PHE A 102 -5.31 -0.20 -40.41
CA PHE A 102 -3.88 0.12 -40.46
C PHE A 102 -3.27 -0.23 -41.84
N HIS A 103 -2.36 0.62 -42.29
CA HIS A 103 -1.58 0.42 -43.54
C HIS A 103 -0.31 -0.42 -43.34
N THR A 104 -0.03 -0.89 -42.12
CA THR A 104 1.16 -1.68 -41.78
C THR A 104 0.83 -3.14 -41.58
N ASP A 105 1.70 -4.05 -42.03
CA ASP A 105 1.57 -5.50 -41.79
C ASP A 105 2.06 -5.95 -40.40
N ARG A 106 2.46 -5.00 -39.55
CA ARG A 106 2.93 -5.29 -38.18
C ARG A 106 1.74 -5.65 -37.29
N TRP A 107 1.93 -6.64 -36.41
CA TRP A 107 0.99 -6.91 -35.34
C TRP A 107 0.78 -5.71 -34.42
N VAL A 108 -0.48 -5.34 -34.20
CA VAL A 108 -0.91 -4.33 -33.24
C VAL A 108 -1.74 -5.03 -32.16
N SER A 109 -1.41 -4.79 -30.89
CA SER A 109 -2.18 -5.36 -29.79
C SER A 109 -3.61 -4.81 -29.83
N PRO A 110 -4.64 -5.68 -29.80
CA PRO A 110 -6.03 -5.24 -29.93
C PRO A 110 -6.47 -4.46 -28.70
N ILE A 111 -7.33 -3.46 -28.90
CA ILE A 111 -7.94 -2.73 -27.78
C ILE A 111 -9.00 -3.58 -27.09
N THR A 112 -9.32 -3.24 -25.84
CA THR A 112 -10.35 -4.00 -25.08
C THR A 112 -11.71 -3.94 -25.77
N GLU A 113 -12.01 -2.87 -26.50
CA GLU A 113 -13.28 -2.72 -27.22
C GLU A 113 -13.35 -3.63 -28.46
N GLU A 114 -12.26 -3.78 -29.21
CA GLU A 114 -12.17 -4.70 -30.36
C GLU A 114 -12.36 -6.16 -29.95
N LEU A 115 -11.89 -6.54 -28.75
CA LEU A 115 -12.02 -7.90 -28.24
C LEU A 115 -13.41 -8.21 -27.68
N PHE A 116 -14.10 -7.22 -27.12
CA PHE A 116 -15.36 -7.40 -26.37
C PHE A 116 -16.55 -6.63 -26.98
N ASN A 117 -16.49 -6.24 -28.24
CA ASN A 117 -17.56 -5.53 -28.96
C ASN A 117 -18.83 -6.37 -29.15
N LEU A 118 -18.68 -7.64 -29.52
CA LEU A 118 -19.80 -8.55 -29.81
C LEU A 118 -20.30 -9.29 -28.55
N ARG A 119 -19.60 -9.13 -27.42
CA ARG A 119 -19.90 -9.80 -26.15
C ARG A 119 -20.89 -9.01 -25.30
N PRO A 120 -21.55 -9.65 -24.32
CA PRO A 120 -22.44 -8.96 -23.40
C PRO A 120 -21.73 -7.80 -22.68
N ARG A 121 -22.43 -6.66 -22.58
CA ARG A 121 -21.91 -5.42 -21.99
C ARG A 121 -21.31 -5.61 -20.59
N GLU A 122 -21.85 -6.55 -19.82
CA GLU A 122 -21.35 -6.89 -18.49
C GLU A 122 -19.89 -7.38 -18.52
N GLU A 123 -19.52 -8.20 -19.52
CA GLU A 123 -18.15 -8.70 -19.67
C GLU A 123 -17.18 -7.56 -19.98
N THR A 124 -17.58 -6.66 -20.87
CA THR A 124 -16.81 -5.47 -21.27
C THR A 124 -16.60 -4.55 -20.07
N LEU A 125 -17.65 -4.27 -19.29
CA LEU A 125 -17.57 -3.46 -18.09
C LEU A 125 -16.69 -4.11 -17.02
N ARG A 126 -16.81 -5.43 -16.82
CA ARG A 126 -15.98 -6.19 -15.89
C ARG A 126 -14.51 -6.15 -16.30
N LYS A 127 -14.19 -6.22 -17.60
CA LYS A 127 -12.81 -6.13 -18.07
C LYS A 127 -12.21 -4.74 -17.96
N LYS A 128 -12.99 -3.69 -18.25
CA LYS A 128 -12.53 -2.30 -18.12
C LYS A 128 -12.38 -1.84 -16.67
N PHE A 129 -13.36 -2.14 -15.82
CA PHE A 129 -13.47 -1.56 -14.48
C PHE A 129 -13.30 -2.57 -13.34
N GLY A 130 -13.18 -3.88 -13.63
CA GLY A 130 -13.16 -4.92 -12.61
C GLY A 130 -12.02 -4.75 -11.60
N PHE A 131 -10.83 -4.37 -12.05
CA PHE A 131 -9.70 -4.11 -11.14
C PHE A 131 -9.97 -2.89 -10.24
N LEU A 132 -10.45 -1.78 -10.82
CA LEU A 132 -10.74 -0.56 -10.07
C LEU A 132 -11.89 -0.71 -9.07
N ARG A 133 -12.84 -1.61 -9.32
CA ARG A 133 -13.95 -1.89 -8.39
C ARG A 133 -13.59 -2.87 -7.28
N TYR A 134 -12.49 -3.61 -7.45
CA TYR A 134 -12.06 -4.63 -6.50
C TYR A 134 -11.17 -4.06 -5.40
N VAL A 135 -10.43 -2.99 -5.71
CA VAL A 135 -9.60 -2.21 -4.77
C VAL A 135 -10.46 -1.18 -4.04
#